data_AF-A0A945MX35-F1
#
_entry.id   AF-A0A945MX35-F1
#
_cell.length_a   1.000
_cell.length_b   1.000
_cell.length_c   1.000
_cell.angle_alpha   90.00
_cell.angle_beta   90.00
_cell.angle_gamma   90.00
#
_symmetry.space_group_name_H-M   'P 1'
#
loop_
_entity.id
_entity.type
_entity.pdbx_description
1 polymer ?
#
loop_
_entity_poly.entity_id
_entity_poly.type
_entity_poly.pdbx_seq_one_letter_code
_entity_poly.pdbx_strand_id
1 'polypeptide(L)'
;MQDTKTTWIGNPAAGNVPSGGIVYWITGLSGAGKTTLAAALTQKLQLGKNKVVHFDGDQLRAIFRMTDVHDPAARLDLAFRYARLCQTVAVQG
;
A
#
# COMPACT_ATOMS: atom_id res chain seq x y z
N MET A 1 -2.72 18.73 25.54
CA MET A 1 -2.34 19.08 24.17
C MET A 1 -0.97 18.48 23.92
N GLN A 2 -0.86 17.64 22.88
CA GLN A 2 0.30 16.81 22.48
C GLN A 2 0.45 15.46 23.20
N ASP A 3 -0.40 14.50 22.80
CA ASP A 3 0.02 13.09 22.73
C ASP A 3 0.21 12.78 21.23
N THR A 4 1.42 13.04 20.73
CA THR A 4 1.79 12.74 19.34
C THR A 4 2.07 11.25 19.23
N LYS A 5 1.03 10.42 19.32
CA LYS A 5 1.08 8.99 19.00
C LYS A 5 1.12 8.80 17.48
N THR A 6 2.27 9.10 16.88
CA THR A 6 2.60 8.60 15.55
C THR A 6 3.68 7.55 15.72
N THR A 7 3.30 6.34 16.07
CA THR A 7 4.19 5.18 15.98
C THR A 7 3.37 4.03 15.47
N TRP A 8 3.62 3.64 14.22
CA TRP A 8 3.62 2.24 13.76
C TRP A 8 4.19 2.19 12.34
N ILE A 9 5.52 2.12 12.25
CA ILE A 9 6.22 1.43 11.15
C ILE A 9 6.91 0.22 11.81
N GLY A 10 6.15 -0.87 12.00
CA GLY A 10 6.69 -2.20 12.34
C GLY A 10 7.30 -2.45 13.74
N ASN A 11 6.59 -2.19 14.84
CA ASN A 11 7.04 -2.62 16.19
C ASN A 11 6.23 -3.80 16.78
N PRO A 12 6.53 -5.08 16.51
CA PRO A 12 5.75 -6.22 17.01
C PRO A 12 5.70 -6.39 18.54
N ALA A 13 6.38 -5.54 19.33
CA ALA A 13 6.43 -5.62 20.80
C ALA A 13 5.28 -4.90 21.52
N ALA A 14 4.42 -4.13 20.84
CA ALA A 14 3.22 -3.58 21.47
C ALA A 14 2.07 -4.60 21.35
N GLY A 15 1.82 -5.31 22.45
CA GLY A 15 0.75 -6.29 22.58
C GLY A 15 -0.58 -5.76 22.04
N ASN A 16 -1.21 -6.62 21.22
CA ASN A 16 -2.41 -6.39 20.41
C ASN A 16 -2.19 -5.52 19.15
N VAL A 17 -1.66 -6.14 18.09
CA VAL A 17 -1.75 -5.60 16.73
C VAL A 17 -3.24 -5.57 16.36
N PRO A 18 -3.83 -4.43 16.01
CA PRO A 18 -5.23 -4.37 15.60
C PRO A 18 -5.48 -5.37 14.47
N SER A 19 -6.67 -6.00 14.47
CA SER A 19 -7.16 -6.90 13.43
C SER A 19 -7.44 -6.14 12.11
N GLY A 20 -6.40 -5.55 11.52
CA GLY A 20 -6.47 -4.83 10.26
C GLY A 20 -6.17 -5.73 9.06
N GLY A 21 -6.54 -5.27 7.87
CA GLY A 21 -6.24 -5.92 6.60
C GLY A 21 -4.74 -6.05 6.32
N ILE A 22 -4.39 -7.03 5.47
CA ILE A 22 -3.02 -7.30 5.05
C ILE A 22 -2.71 -6.50 3.76
N VAL A 23 -1.56 -5.83 3.72
CA VAL A 23 -1.10 -5.09 2.54
C VAL A 23 -0.01 -5.88 1.82
N TYR A 24 -0.24 -6.20 0.55
CA TYR A 24 0.74 -6.85 -0.32
C TYR A 24 1.39 -5.82 -1.26
N TRP A 25 2.71 -5.66 -1.15
CA TRP A 25 3.49 -4.80 -2.05
C TRP A 25 4.10 -5.62 -3.18
N ILE A 26 3.77 -5.30 -4.43
CA ILE A 26 4.33 -5.94 -5.62
C ILE A 26 5.22 -4.93 -6.34
N THR A 27 6.54 -5.14 -6.27
CA THR A 27 7.55 -4.25 -6.84
C THR A 27 8.40 -4.96 -7.89
N GLY A 28 9.03 -4.19 -8.80
CA GLY A 28 9.85 -4.74 -9.87
C GLY A 28 9.93 -3.82 -11.09
N LEU A 29 10.85 -4.13 -12.00
CA LEU A 29 11.09 -3.35 -13.23
C LEU A 29 9.85 -3.25 -14.12
N SER A 30 9.80 -2.24 -14.99
CA SER A 30 8.76 -2.15 -16.01
C SER A 30 8.76 -3.42 -16.88
N GLY A 31 7.58 -3.91 -17.27
CA GLY A 31 7.45 -5.15 -18.03
C GLY A 31 7.62 -6.46 -17.25
N ALA A 32 8.00 -6.44 -15.97
CA ALA A 32 8.22 -7.66 -15.16
C ALA A 32 6.93 -8.45 -14.79
N GLY A 33 5.77 -8.10 -15.37
CA GLY A 33 4.50 -8.80 -15.09
C GLY A 33 3.82 -8.48 -13.75
N LYS A 34 4.21 -7.37 -13.09
CA LYS A 34 3.64 -6.96 -11.78
C LYS A 34 2.11 -6.90 -11.78
N THR A 35 1.53 -6.23 -12.78
CA THR A 35 0.07 -6.07 -12.91
C THR A 35 -0.61 -7.42 -13.13
N THR A 36 0.00 -8.32 -13.91
CA THR A 36 -0.48 -9.68 -14.11
C THR A 36 -0.51 -10.47 -12.80
N LEU A 37 0.58 -10.42 -12.03
CA LEU A 37 0.66 -11.08 -10.73
C LEU A 37 -0.34 -10.48 -9.72
N ALA A 38 -0.48 -9.15 -9.70
CA ALA A 38 -1.42 -8.45 -8.82
C ALA A 38 -2.87 -8.84 -9.12
N ALA A 39 -3.24 -8.93 -10.40
CA ALA A 39 -4.56 -9.37 -10.83
C ALA A 39 -4.84 -10.84 -10.43
N ALA A 40 -3.89 -11.74 -10.67
CA ALA A 40 -4.02 -13.15 -10.29
C ALA A 40 -4.14 -13.34 -8.77
N LEU A 41 -3.33 -12.60 -7.99
CA LEU A 41 -3.42 -12.60 -6.53
C LEU A 41 -4.78 -12.08 -6.05
N THR A 42 -5.25 -10.98 -6.62
CA THR A 42 -6.56 -10.38 -6.30
C THR A 42 -7.69 -11.38 -6.53
N GLN A 43 -7.71 -12.03 -7.70
CA GLN A 43 -8.69 -13.04 -8.03
C GLN A 43 -8.65 -14.21 -7.04
N LYS A 44 -7.46 -14.73 -6.72
CA LYS A 44 -7.29 -15.84 -5.78
C LYS A 44 -7.80 -15.51 -4.37
N LEU A 45 -7.52 -14.30 -3.89
CA LEU A 45 -7.98 -13.84 -2.57
C LEU A 45 -9.51 -13.64 -2.55
N GLN A 46 -10.08 -13.09 -3.61
CA GLN A 46 -11.53 -12.92 -3.76
C GLN A 46 -12.28 -14.27 -3.83
N LEU A 47 -11.71 -15.28 -4.48
CA LEU A 47 -12.25 -16.65 -4.47
C LEU A 47 -12.28 -17.25 -3.05
N GLY A 48 -11.32 -16.85 -2.20
CA GLY A 48 -11.31 -17.15 -0.78
C GLY A 48 -12.30 -16.33 0.06
N LYS A 49 -13.21 -15.57 -0.57
CA LYS A 49 -14.19 -14.66 0.07
C LYS A 49 -13.55 -13.52 0.87
N ASN A 50 -12.30 -13.16 0.59
CA ASN A 50 -11.67 -11.98 1.19
C ASN A 50 -12.12 -10.70 0.47
N LYS A 51 -12.31 -9.62 1.22
CA LYS A 51 -12.43 -8.27 0.63
C LYS A 51 -11.04 -7.83 0.18
N VAL A 52 -10.91 -7.43 -1.08
CA VAL A 52 -9.62 -7.03 -1.67
C VAL A 52 -9.76 -5.66 -2.31
N VAL A 53 -8.85 -4.75 -1.95
CA VAL A 53 -8.66 -3.47 -2.63
C VAL A 53 -7.34 -3.55 -3.39
N HIS A 54 -7.39 -3.33 -4.70
CA HIS A 54 -6.22 -3.35 -5.57
C HIS A 54 -5.86 -1.92 -5.97
N PHE A 55 -4.65 -1.48 -5.61
CA PHE A 55 -4.11 -0.20 -6.05
C PHE A 55 -3.05 -0.39 -7.12
N ASP A 56 -3.27 0.18 -8.30
CA ASP A 56 -2.30 0.20 -9.38
C ASP A 56 -1.36 1.42 -9.26
N GLY A 57 -0.06 1.19 -9.47
CA GLY A 57 0.96 2.22 -9.29
C GLY A 57 0.86 3.37 -10.28
N ASP A 58 0.39 3.12 -11.51
CA ASP A 58 0.21 4.15 -12.53
C ASP A 58 -1.04 4.98 -12.22
N GLN A 59 -2.12 4.34 -11.79
CA GLN A 59 -3.33 5.03 -11.31
C GLN A 59 -3.04 5.92 -10.10
N LEU A 60 -2.31 5.41 -9.11
CA LEU A 60 -1.92 6.20 -7.95
C LEU A 60 -1.06 7.41 -8.36
N ARG A 61 -0.09 7.23 -9.28
CA ARG A 61 0.71 8.36 -9.80
C ARG A 61 -0.17 9.43 -10.45
N ALA A 62 -1.18 9.02 -11.23
CA ALA A 62 -2.13 9.94 -11.84
C ALA A 62 -2.97 10.68 -10.79
N ILE A 63 -3.49 9.98 -9.78
CA ILE A 63 -4.29 10.57 -8.68
C ILE A 63 -3.49 11.63 -7.92
N PHE A 64 -2.23 11.33 -7.60
CA PHE A 64 -1.35 12.27 -6.88
C PHE A 64 -0.71 13.32 -7.78
N ARG A 65 -0.99 13.32 -9.10
CA ARG A 65 -0.37 14.20 -10.11
C ARG A 65 1.17 14.12 -10.10
N MET A 66 1.69 12.91 -9.97
CA MET A 66 3.13 12.60 -9.87
C MET A 66 3.57 11.65 -11.00
N THR A 67 3.15 11.93 -12.23
CA THR A 67 3.41 11.08 -13.42
C THR A 67 4.86 11.12 -13.88
N ASP A 68 5.51 12.30 -13.78
CA ASP A 68 6.83 12.56 -14.37
C ASP A 68 7.92 12.77 -13.31
N VAL A 69 7.73 12.19 -12.12
CA VAL A 69 8.63 12.35 -10.98
C VAL A 69 9.68 11.25 -10.97
N HIS A 70 10.93 11.65 -11.20
CA HIS A 70 12.09 10.75 -11.19
C HIS A 70 13.10 11.03 -10.07
N ASP A 71 12.96 12.18 -9.39
CA ASP A 71 13.82 12.56 -8.27
C ASP A 71 13.69 11.56 -7.09
N PRO A 72 14.81 11.07 -6.50
CA PRO A 72 14.76 10.11 -5.40
C PRO A 72 13.96 10.58 -4.19
N ALA A 73 14.06 11.86 -3.80
CA ALA A 73 13.35 12.37 -2.62
C ALA A 73 11.84 12.46 -2.89
N ALA A 74 11.45 12.90 -4.08
CA ALA A 74 10.05 12.94 -4.48
C ALA A 74 9.45 11.53 -4.64
N ARG A 75 10.23 10.55 -5.11
CA ARG A 75 9.83 9.13 -5.15
C ARG A 75 9.65 8.54 -3.74
N LEU A 76 10.49 8.95 -2.78
CA LEU A 76 10.37 8.53 -1.39
C LEU A 76 9.12 9.13 -0.75
N ASP A 77 8.85 10.43 -0.95
CA ASP A 77 7.63 11.06 -0.47
C ASP A 77 6.38 10.37 -1.04
N LEU A 78 6.38 10.07 -2.34
CA LEU A 78 5.29 9.35 -2.99
C LEU A 78 5.08 7.95 -2.39
N ALA A 79 6.16 7.21 -2.13
CA ALA A 79 6.08 5.90 -1.47
C ALA A 79 5.45 6.01 -0.07
N PHE A 80 5.79 7.06 0.70
CA PHE A 80 5.16 7.30 2.00
C PHE A 80 3.68 7.69 1.88
N ARG A 81 3.27 8.44 0.84
CA ARG A 81 1.84 8.70 0.57
C ARG A 81 1.09 7.40 0.31
N TYR A 82 1.67 6.49 -0.47
CA TYR A 82 1.07 5.17 -0.73
C TYR A 82 0.94 4.37 0.56
N ALA A 83 1.99 4.32 1.37
CA ALA A 83 1.97 3.58 2.63
C ALA A 83 0.87 4.09 3.58
N ARG A 84 0.71 5.41 3.70
CA ARG A 84 -0.35 6.03 4.51
C ARG A 84 -1.74 5.71 3.97
N LEU A 85 -1.94 5.77 2.65
CA LEU A 85 -3.21 5.39 2.02
C LEU A 85 -3.56 3.92 2.33
N CYS A 86 -2.62 3.01 2.09
CA CYS A 86 -2.82 1.58 2.34
C CYS A 86 -3.10 1.30 3.82
N GLN A 87 -2.43 2.00 4.74
CA GLN A 87 -2.70 1.88 6.17
C GLN A 87 -4.13 2.29 6.52
N THR A 88 -4.60 3.44 6.02
CA THR A 88 -5.99 3.90 6.27
C THR A 88 -7.00 2.87 5.77
N VAL A 89 -6.81 2.32 4.57
CA VAL A 89 -7.70 1.30 4.02
C VAL A 89 -7.64 -0.01 4.81
N ALA A 90 -6.44 -0.47 5.18
CA ALA A 90 -6.26 -1.69 5.95
C ALA A 90 -6.92 -1.63 7.33
N VAL A 91 -6.98 -0.47 7.96
CA VAL A 91 -7.64 -0.30 9.27
C VAL A 91 -9.17 -0.19 9.15
N GLN A 92 -9.69 0.19 7.98
CA GLN A 92 -11.14 0.35 7.74
C GLN A 92 -11.82 -0.90 7.16
N GLY A 93 -11.06 -1.83 6.59
CA GLY A 93 -11.57 -3.03 5.89
C GLY A 93 -11.92 -4.19 6.83
#